data_AF-A0A317KW22-F1
#
_entry.id   AF-A0A317KW22-F1
#
_cell.length_a   1.000
_cell.length_b   1.000
_cell.length_c   1.000
_cell.angle_alpha   90.00
_cell.angle_beta   90.00
_cell.angle_gamma   90.00
#
_symmetry.space_group_name_H-M   'P 1'
#
loop_
_entity.id
_entity.type
_entity.pdbx_description
1 polymer ?
#
loop_
_entity_poly.entity_id
_entity_poly.type
_entity_poly.pdbx_seq_one_letter_code
_entity_poly.pdbx_strand_id
1 'polypeptide(L)' 'MRVFIAILVGLIGGFILGIALSSIIGIIGMTIFHQPIGIKFLPYYTALICAVIVPIIDQKNK' A
#
# COMPACT_ATOMS: atom_id res chain seq x y z
N MET A 1 -12.48 -19.15 -5.93
CA MET A 1 -12.25 -18.57 -4.58
C MET A 1 -10.83 -18.05 -4.34
N ARG A 2 -9.75 -18.71 -4.80
CA ARG A 2 -8.36 -18.24 -4.58
C ARG A 2 -8.10 -16.78 -4.99
N VAL A 3 -8.53 -16.38 -6.18
CA VAL A 3 -8.34 -14.99 -6.69
C VAL A 3 -9.00 -13.96 -5.76
N PHE A 4 -10.18 -14.26 -5.23
CA PHE A 4 -10.88 -13.37 -4.30
C PHE A 4 -10.11 -13.21 -2.98
N ILE A 5 -9.53 -14.30 -2.47
CA ILE A 5 -8.67 -14.27 -1.28
C ILE A 5 -7.39 -13.48 -1.56
N ALA A 6 -6.77 -13.66 -2.73
CA ALA A 6 -5.57 -12.93 -3.12
C ALA A 6 -5.83 -11.41 -3.23
N ILE A 7 -6.99 -11.00 -3.77
CA ILE A 7 -7.41 -9.59 -3.80
C ILE A 7 -7.60 -9.05 -2.38
N LEU A 8 -8.27 -9.77 -1.49
CA LEU A 8 -8.46 -9.37 -0.09
C LEU A 8 -7.14 -9.22 0.66
N VAL A 9 -6.22 -10.17 0.48
CA VAL A 9 -4.88 -10.13 1.07
C VAL A 9 -4.09 -8.95 0.51
N GLY A 10 -4.16 -8.70 -0.81
CA GLY A 10 -3.52 -7.55 -1.44
C GLY A 10 -4.09 -6.21 -0.97
N LEU A 11 -5.40 -6.12 -0.78
CA LEU A 11 -6.06 -4.92 -0.29
C LEU A 11 -5.68 -4.61 1.16
N ILE A 12 -5.83 -5.60 2.06
CA ILE A 12 -5.52 -5.43 3.49
C ILE A 12 -4.01 -5.24 3.69
N GLY A 13 -3.19 -6.08 3.06
CA GLY A 13 -1.73 -5.98 3.13
C GLY A 13 -1.19 -4.68 2.54
N GLY A 14 -1.70 -4.28 1.37
CA GLY A 14 -1.31 -3.02 0.72
C GLY A 14 -1.78 -1.77 1.46
N PHE A 15 -2.90 -1.85 2.17
CA PHE A 15 -3.37 -0.77 3.04
C PHE A 15 -2.46 -0.62 4.26
N ILE A 16 -2.13 -1.71 4.95
CA ILE A 16 -1.22 -1.69 6.12
C ILE A 16 0.17 -1.19 5.72
N LEU A 17 0.73 -1.70 4.61
CA LEU A 17 1.99 -1.20 4.04
C LEU A 17 1.91 0.28 3.68
N GLY A 18 0.79 0.70 3.10
CA GLY A 18 0.52 2.09 2.75
C GLY A 18 0.50 3.04 3.94
N ILE A 19 -0.11 2.62 5.05
CA ILE A 19 -0.09 3.37 6.31
C ILE A 19 1.35 3.53 6.80
N ALA A 20 2.12 2.43 6.83
CA ALA A 20 3.52 2.47 7.25
C ALA A 20 4.35 3.42 6.37
N LEU A 21 4.19 3.34 5.04
CA LEU A 21 4.86 4.25 4.10
C LEU A 21 4.45 5.72 4.34
N SER A 22 3.16 5.97 4.54
CA SER A 22 2.65 7.32 4.80
C SER A 22 3.25 7.92 6.07
N SER A 23 3.38 7.12 7.13
CA SER A 23 4.04 7.54 8.37
C SER A 23 5.52 7.82 8.18
N ILE A 24 6.22 6.97 7.42
CA ILE A 24 7.65 7.18 7.09
C ILE A 24 7.82 8.50 6.33
N ILE A 25 6.98 8.77 5.32
CA ILE A 25 7.04 10.01 4.54
C ILE A 25 6.76 11.22 5.43
N GLY A 26 5.80 11.13 6.35
CA GLY A 26 5.52 12.19 7.32
C GLY A 26 6.71 12.48 8.24
N ILE A 27 7.36 11.43 8.75
CA ILE A 27 8.55 11.56 9.62
C ILE A 27 9.72 12.18 8.84
N ILE A 28 9.97 11.72 7.61
CA ILE A 28 11.03 12.26 6.75
C ILE A 28 10.74 13.72 6.39
N GLY A 29 9.49 14.05 6.08
CA GLY A 29 9.05 15.42 5.79
C GLY A 29 9.31 16.36 6.96
N MET A 30 8.93 15.96 8.17
CA MET A 30 9.21 16.73 9.39
C MET A 30 10.71 16.87 9.66
N THR A 31 11.48 15.81 9.44
CA THR A 31 12.93 15.80 9.74
C THR A 31 13.74 16.70 8.80
N ILE A 32 13.44 16.66 7.49
CA ILE A 32 14.24 17.37 6.48
C ILE A 32 13.71 18.77 6.23
N PHE A 33 12.39 18.89 6.09
CA PHE A 33 11.76 20.14 5.63
C PHE A 33 11.09 20.91 6.78
N HIS A 34 11.11 20.40 8.01
CA HIS A 34 10.45 21.01 9.18
C HIS A 34 8.95 21.30 8.97
N GLN A 35 8.33 20.59 8.02
CA GLN A 35 6.92 20.72 7.69
C GLN A 35 6.33 19.32 7.49
N PRO A 36 5.07 19.08 7.91
CA PRO A 36 4.42 17.80 7.69
C PRO A 36 4.13 17.61 6.20
N ILE A 37 5.02 16.90 5.51
CA ILE A 37 4.83 16.50 4.12
C ILE A 37 4.11 15.15 4.13
N GLY A 38 2.95 15.09 3.49
CA GLY A 38 2.17 13.87 3.35
C GLY A 38 1.51 13.80 1.98
N ILE A 39 1.47 12.60 1.41
CA ILE A 39 0.72 12.35 0.19
C ILE A 39 -0.71 11.98 0.61
N LYS A 40 -1.68 12.81 0.22
CA LYS A 40 -3.10 12.54 0.50
C LYS A 40 -3.49 11.17 -0.07
N PHE A 41 -4.18 10.37 0.74
CA PHE A 41 -4.70 9.05 0.36
C PHE A 41 -3.65 8.03 -0.10
N LEU A 42 -2.38 8.20 0.25
CA LEU A 42 -1.32 7.23 -0.07
C LEU A 42 -1.68 5.77 0.28
N PRO A 43 -2.28 5.48 1.46
CA PRO A 43 -2.64 4.12 1.81
C PRO A 43 -3.70 3.50 0.89
N TYR A 44 -4.59 4.33 0.34
CA TYR A 44 -5.62 3.86 -0.60
C TYR A 44 -5.01 3.55 -1.95
N TYR A 45 -4.07 4.37 -2.43
CA TYR A 45 -3.37 4.11 -3.69
C TYR A 45 -2.54 2.82 -3.61
N THR A 46 -1.79 2.62 -2.52
CA THR A 46 -1.02 1.38 -2.33
C THR A 46 -1.91 0.15 -2.15
N ALA A 47 -3.03 0.27 -1.43
CA ALA A 47 -4.01 -0.80 -1.31
C ALA A 47 -4.60 -1.21 -2.66
N LEU A 48 -4.97 -0.23 -3.50
CA LEU A 48 -5.52 -0.49 -4.83
C LEU A 48 -4.49 -1.18 -5.73
N ILE A 49 -3.25 -0.70 -5.73
CA ILE A 49 -2.16 -1.27 -6.52
C ILE A 49 -1.84 -2.69 -6.06
N CYS A 50 -1.70 -2.93 -4.75
CA CYS A 50 -1.45 -4.27 -4.22
C CYS A 50 -2.63 -5.23 -4.46
N ALA A 51 -3.87 -4.75 -4.39
CA ALA A 51 -5.05 -5.58 -4.70
C ALA A 51 -5.07 -6.08 -6.16
N VAL A 52 -4.41 -5.37 -7.08
CA VAL A 52 -4.26 -5.79 -8.48
C VAL A 52 -2.98 -6.62 -8.68
N ILE A 53 -1.86 -6.21 -8.09
CA ILE A 53 -0.57 -6.90 -8.26
C ILE A 53 -0.57 -8.29 -7.64
N VAL A 54 -1.10 -8.44 -6.42
CA VAL A 54 -1.10 -9.73 -5.69
C VAL A 54 -1.80 -10.86 -6.46
N PRO A 55 -3.02 -10.71 -7.00
CA PRO A 55 -3.65 -11.76 -7.79
C PRO A 55 -2.96 -11.98 -9.15
N ILE A 56 -2.31 -10.98 -9.73
CA ILE A 56 -1.52 -11.14 -10.97
C ILE A 56 -0.30 -12.03 -10.69
N ILE A 57 0.41 -11.78 -9.58
CA ILE A 57 1.55 -12.61 -9.15
C ILE A 57 1.07 -14.03 -8.81
N ASP A 58 -0.06 -14.18 -8.11
CA ASP A 58 -0.65 -15.49 -7.77
C ASP A 58 -1.01 -16.29 -9.03
N GLN A 59 -1.56 -15.65 -10.07
CA GLN A 59 -1.84 -16.32 -11.35
C GLN A 59 -0.57 -16.70 -12.12
N LYS A 60 0.47 -15.88 -12.07
CA LYS A 60 1.72 -16.13 -12.81
C LYS A 60 2.55 -17.26 -12.20
N ASN A 61 2.37 -17.53 -10.91
CA ASN A 61 3.09 -18.57 -10.17
C ASN A 61 2.44 -19.97 -10.29
N LYS A 62 1.55 -20.14 -11.28
CA LYS A 62 0.78 -21.35 -11.53
C LYS A 62 1.03 -21.85 -12.96
#